data_AF-A0A2G5VXS6-F1
#
_entry.id   AF-A0A2G5VXS6-F1
#
_cell.length_a   1.000
_cell.length_b   1.000
_cell.length_c   1.000
_cell.angle_alpha   90.00
_cell.angle_beta   90.00
_cell.angle_gamma   90.00
#
_symmetry.space_group_name_H-M   'P 1'
#
loop_
_entity.id
_entity.type
_entity.pdbx_description
1 polymer ?
#
loop_
_entity_poly.entity_id
_entity_poly.type
_entity_poly.pdbx_seq_one_letter_code
_entity_poly.pdbx_strand_id
1 'polypeptide(L)'
;MGEVLRIGTPFTDEGGEGVNFHNEITDSESIGAIREIVKNADEIDRPKELKKESDVFISLDETQKGISEIQRYIYYQEDGSSILLADGVSGSDGFPSRYFILNEKQTNELKNVLQ
;
A
#
# COMPACT_ATOMS: atom_id res chain seq x y z
N MET A 1 -9.11 21.37 -3.21
CA MET A 1 -7.80 20.69 -3.34
C MET A 1 -8.09 19.22 -3.12
N GLY A 2 -7.67 18.33 -4.03
CA GLY A 2 -8.14 16.94 -4.05
C GLY A 2 -7.00 15.97 -3.78
N GLU A 3 -7.15 15.19 -2.72
CA GLU A 3 -6.36 13.98 -2.48
C GLU A 3 -7.23 12.80 -2.90
N VAL A 4 -6.63 11.81 -3.56
CA VAL A 4 -7.35 10.60 -3.98
C VAL A 4 -6.55 9.40 -3.53
N LEU A 5 -7.16 8.57 -2.69
CA LEU A 5 -6.67 7.26 -2.37
C LEU A 5 -7.27 6.25 -3.36
N ARG A 6 -6.42 5.67 -4.20
CA ARG A 6 -6.81 4.62 -5.16
C ARG A 6 -6.50 3.26 -4.59
N ILE A 7 -7.42 2.33 -4.81
CA ILE A 7 -7.32 0.94 -4.34
C ILE A 7 -7.42 0.03 -5.55
N GLY A 8 -6.49 -0.91 -5.65
CA GLY A 8 -6.48 -1.88 -6.73
C GLY A 8 -5.90 -3.22 -6.33
N THR A 9 -6.04 -4.17 -7.24
CA THR A 9 -5.44 -5.51 -7.11
C THR A 9 -4.31 -5.64 -8.11
N PRO A 10 -3.06 -5.86 -7.64
CA PRO A 10 -1.95 -6.16 -8.52
C PRO A 10 -2.14 -7.47 -9.28
N PHE A 11 -1.59 -7.55 -10.48
CA PHE A 11 -1.59 -8.75 -11.29
C PHE A 11 -0.29 -8.88 -12.07
N THR A 12 0.11 -10.12 -12.34
CA THR A 12 1.16 -10.45 -13.32
C THR A 12 0.57 -11.38 -14.39
N ASP A 13 0.63 -10.96 -15.64
CA ASP A 13 0.20 -11.77 -16.78
C ASP A 13 1.28 -11.86 -17.87
N GLU A 14 0.95 -12.44 -19.03
CA GLU A 14 1.88 -12.55 -20.17
C GLU A 14 2.29 -11.17 -20.74
N GLY A 15 1.51 -10.12 -20.47
CA GLY A 15 1.75 -8.75 -20.90
C GLY A 15 2.56 -7.91 -19.91
N GLY A 16 2.76 -8.38 -18.68
CA GLY A 16 3.62 -7.74 -17.67
C GLY A 16 2.99 -7.65 -16.28
N GLU A 17 3.46 -6.69 -15.50
CA GLU A 17 2.96 -6.38 -14.16
C GLU A 17 2.09 -5.13 -14.21
N GLY A 18 0.98 -5.12 -13.46
CA GLY A 18 0.07 -3.98 -13.41
C GLY A 18 -0.82 -3.98 -12.17
N VAL A 19 -1.67 -2.96 -12.07
CA VAL A 19 -2.66 -2.82 -11.00
C VAL A 19 -4.03 -2.54 -11.61
N ASN A 20 -5.02 -3.37 -11.27
CA ASN A 20 -6.42 -3.13 -11.61
C ASN A 20 -7.08 -2.31 -10.50
N PHE A 21 -7.17 -0.99 -10.70
CA PHE A 21 -7.88 -0.11 -9.77
C PHE A 21 -9.39 -0.31 -9.87
N HIS A 22 -10.04 -0.41 -8.72
CA HIS A 22 -11.48 -0.67 -8.63
C HIS A 22 -12.20 0.23 -7.62
N ASN A 23 -11.48 1.01 -6.81
CA ASN A 23 -12.09 1.97 -5.88
C ASN A 23 -11.24 3.24 -5.75
N GLU A 24 -11.90 4.37 -5.48
CA GLU A 24 -11.27 5.66 -5.20
C GLU A 24 -11.95 6.31 -3.98
N ILE A 25 -11.15 6.78 -3.02
CA ILE A 25 -11.60 7.45 -1.80
C ILE A 25 -11.06 8.87 -1.80
N THR A 26 -11.97 9.84 -1.66
CA THR A 26 -11.64 11.28 -1.56
C THR A 26 -12.01 11.87 -0.19
N ASP A 27 -12.47 11.02 0.73
CA ASP A 27 -12.83 11.41 2.09
C ASP A 27 -11.57 11.70 2.91
N SER A 28 -11.54 12.88 3.54
CA SER A 28 -10.36 13.36 4.26
C SER A 28 -10.08 12.57 5.55
N GLU A 29 -11.12 12.06 6.22
CA GLU A 29 -10.94 11.26 7.44
C GLU A 29 -10.27 9.92 7.10
N SER A 30 -10.75 9.26 6.05
CA SER A 30 -10.21 8.00 5.53
C SER A 30 -8.76 8.16 5.06
N ILE A 31 -8.46 9.23 4.32
CA ILE A 31 -7.09 9.54 3.88
C ILE A 31 -6.17 9.82 5.08
N GLY A 32 -6.65 10.58 6.06
CA GLY A 32 -5.93 10.81 7.31
C GLY A 32 -5.62 9.52 8.06
N ALA A 33 -6.59 8.60 8.12
CA ALA A 33 -6.41 7.30 8.75
C ALA A 33 -5.34 6.45 8.04
N ILE A 34 -5.32 6.40 6.70
CA ILE A 34 -4.25 5.69 5.96
C ILE A 34 -2.87 6.25 6.29
N ARG A 35 -2.72 7.58 6.31
CA ARG A 35 -1.43 8.21 6.66
C ARG A 35 -0.96 7.79 8.04
N GLU A 36 -1.84 7.81 9.03
CA GLU A 36 -1.49 7.41 10.39
C GLU A 36 -1.18 5.91 10.49
N ILE A 37 -1.93 5.04 9.81
CA ILE A 37 -1.64 3.59 9.79
C ILE A 37 -0.26 3.33 9.19
N VAL A 38 0.05 3.92 8.04
CA VAL A 38 1.34 3.71 7.36
C VAL A 38 2.51 4.30 8.15
N LYS A 39 2.30 5.46 8.79
CA LYS A 39 3.31 6.13 9.62
C LYS A 39 3.63 5.36 10.90
N ASN A 40 2.64 4.69 11.49
CA ASN A 40 2.78 3.93 12.73
C ASN A 40 3.06 2.42 12.47
N ALA A 41 3.35 2.04 11.22
CA ALA A 41 3.77 0.69 10.88
C ALA A 41 5.23 0.47 11.28
N ASP A 42 5.54 -0.69 11.87
CA ASP A 42 6.90 -1.01 12.30
C ASP A 42 7.71 -1.48 11.09
N GLU A 43 8.88 -0.87 10.84
CA GLU A 43 9.80 -1.31 9.80
C GLU A 43 10.44 -2.66 10.17
N ILE A 44 10.50 -3.57 9.21
CA ILE A 44 11.07 -4.92 9.36
C ILE A 44 12.07 -5.22 8.25
N ASP A 45 12.94 -6.19 8.51
CA ASP A 45 13.75 -6.79 7.45
C ASP A 45 12.87 -7.46 6.40
N ARG A 46 13.43 -7.64 5.19
CA ARG A 46 12.75 -8.36 4.11
C ARG A 46 12.29 -9.75 4.60
N PRO A 47 10.97 -10.06 4.51
CA PRO A 47 10.45 -11.38 4.84
C PRO A 47 11.12 -12.47 3.99
N LYS A 48 11.42 -13.62 4.60
CA LYS A 48 11.99 -14.79 3.90
C LYS A 48 11.02 -15.37 2.87
N GLU A 49 9.75 -15.36 3.23
CA GLU A 49 8.65 -15.87 2.41
C GLU A 49 7.60 -14.76 2.31
N LEU A 50 7.20 -14.46 1.08
CA LEU A 50 6.14 -13.53 0.77
C LEU A 50 5.45 -14.06 -0.48
N LYS A 51 4.13 -13.91 -0.56
CA LYS A 51 3.39 -14.26 -1.78
C LYS A 51 4.00 -13.52 -2.97
N LYS A 52 3.94 -14.13 -4.16
CA LYS A 52 4.44 -13.50 -5.38
C LYS A 52 3.70 -12.19 -5.67
N GLU A 53 2.38 -12.20 -5.52
CA GLU A 53 1.51 -11.06 -5.73
C GLU A 53 0.91 -10.61 -4.40
N SER A 54 0.87 -9.30 -4.17
CA SER A 54 0.21 -8.72 -3.01
C SER A 54 -1.31 -8.73 -3.17
N ASP A 55 -2.02 -8.81 -2.07
CA ASP A 55 -3.48 -8.88 -2.07
C ASP A 55 -4.12 -7.54 -2.47
N VAL A 56 -3.53 -6.41 -2.08
CA VAL A 56 -4.03 -5.05 -2.38
C VAL A 56 -2.87 -4.11 -2.69
N PHE A 57 -3.10 -3.16 -3.59
CA PHE A 57 -2.25 -2.00 -3.79
C PHE A 57 -3.04 -0.73 -3.49
N ILE A 58 -2.38 0.20 -2.80
CA ILE A 58 -2.90 1.54 -2.57
C ILE A 58 -1.96 2.61 -3.11
N SER A 59 -2.53 3.65 -3.70
CA SER A 59 -1.83 4.89 -4.07
C SER A 59 -2.56 6.09 -3.50
N LEU A 60 -1.88 6.90 -2.69
CA LEU A 60 -2.40 8.21 -2.28
C LEU A 60 -1.78 9.27 -3.18
N ASP A 61 -2.60 9.81 -4.09
CA ASP A 61 -2.17 10.76 -5.11
C ASP A 61 -2.57 12.19 -4.71
N GLU A 62 -1.60 13.11 -4.72
CA GLU A 62 -1.87 14.54 -4.57
C GLU A 62 -2.13 15.13 -5.96
N THR A 63 -3.41 15.21 -6.35
CA THR A 63 -3.83 15.47 -7.75
C THR A 63 -3.29 16.77 -8.34
N GLN A 64 -3.01 17.78 -7.51
CA GLN A 64 -2.46 19.06 -7.99
C GLN A 64 -0.96 19.03 -8.28
N LYS A 65 -0.22 18.15 -7.59
CA LYS A 65 1.23 18.02 -7.78
C LYS A 65 1.57 16.91 -8.78
N GLY A 66 0.62 16.02 -9.07
CA GLY A 66 0.86 14.86 -9.93
C GLY A 66 1.85 13.88 -9.29
N ILE A 67 1.91 13.84 -7.96
CA ILE A 67 2.84 13.01 -7.18
C ILE A 67 2.02 12.04 -6.34
N SER A 68 2.44 10.78 -6.29
CA SER A 68 1.96 9.81 -5.31
C SER A 68 2.76 9.98 -4.01
N GLU A 69 2.09 10.35 -2.93
CA GLU A 69 2.68 10.48 -1.60
C GLU A 69 2.94 9.11 -0.97
N ILE A 70 1.99 8.19 -1.11
CA ILE A 70 2.06 6.85 -0.56
C ILE A 70 1.78 5.86 -1.68
N GLN A 71 2.65 4.87 -1.82
CA GLN A 71 2.38 3.66 -2.58
C GLN A 71 2.72 2.46 -1.72
N ARG A 72 1.77 1.54 -1.53
CA ARG A 72 1.99 0.33 -0.74
C ARG A 72 1.37 -0.88 -1.41
N TYR A 73 2.17 -1.93 -1.54
CA TYR A 73 1.68 -3.29 -1.77
C TYR A 73 1.42 -3.95 -0.42
N ILE A 74 0.23 -4.51 -0.24
CA ILE A 74 -0.27 -5.03 1.04
C ILE A 74 -0.43 -6.55 0.92
N TYR A 75 0.25 -7.28 1.79
CA TYR A 75 0.18 -8.74 1.87
C TYR A 75 -0.50 -9.13 3.18
N TYR A 76 -1.74 -9.60 3.10
CA TYR A 76 -2.46 -10.17 4.24
C TYR A 76 -1.89 -11.53 4.61
N GLN A 77 -1.58 -11.69 5.89
CA GLN A 77 -1.03 -12.91 6.47
C GLN A 77 -2.14 -13.75 7.12
N GLU A 78 -1.88 -15.03 7.33
CA GLU A 78 -2.84 -15.97 7.95
C GLU A 78 -3.11 -15.67 9.43
N ASP A 79 -2.15 -15.06 10.12
CA ASP A 79 -2.27 -14.65 11.53
C ASP A 79 -3.04 -13.33 11.72
N GLY A 80 -3.59 -12.77 10.65
CA GLY A 80 -4.35 -11.52 10.66
C GLY A 80 -3.49 -10.26 10.55
N SER A 81 -2.15 -10.37 10.57
CA SER A 81 -1.24 -9.25 10.31
C SER A 81 -1.18 -8.90 8.82
N SER A 82 -0.51 -7.80 8.50
CA SER A 82 -0.21 -7.41 7.13
C SER A 82 1.24 -6.97 6.98
N ILE A 83 1.83 -7.29 5.84
CA ILE A 83 3.11 -6.74 5.43
C ILE A 83 2.84 -5.65 4.40
N LEU A 84 3.42 -4.47 4.60
CA LEU A 84 3.39 -3.35 3.66
C LEU A 84 4.75 -3.25 2.98
N LEU A 85 4.76 -3.31 1.65
CA LEU A 85 5.94 -3.05 0.84
C LEU A 85 5.83 -1.65 0.26
N ALA A 86 6.76 -0.79 0.66
CA ALA A 86 7.04 0.46 -0.04
C ALA A 86 8.12 0.15 -1.09
N ASP A 87 7.70 -0.02 -2.33
CA ASP A 87 8.65 -0.34 -3.38
C ASP A 87 9.55 0.86 -3.67
N GLY A 88 10.86 0.64 -3.57
CA GLY A 88 11.85 1.61 -3.99
C GLY A 88 12.08 1.35 -5.47
N VAL A 89 11.51 2.18 -6.34
CA VAL A 89 11.70 2.02 -7.80
C VAL A 89 13.19 1.97 -8.09
N SER A 90 13.68 0.80 -8.52
CA SER A 90 15.04 0.64 -9.00
C SER A 90 15.16 1.42 -10.31
N GLY A 91 15.63 2.66 -10.25
CA GLY A 91 15.65 3.49 -11.46
C GLY A 91 16.23 4.90 -11.37
N SER A 92 16.10 5.65 -10.28
CA SER A 92 16.62 7.03 -10.28
C SER A 92 17.34 7.51 -9.03
N ASP A 93 17.04 6.98 -7.84
CA ASP A 93 17.56 7.60 -6.61
C ASP A 93 18.15 6.62 -5.57
N GLY A 94 18.24 5.31 -5.91
CA GLY A 94 18.99 4.33 -5.12
C GLY A 94 18.37 3.92 -3.78
N PHE A 95 17.10 4.21 -3.53
CA PHE A 95 16.43 3.78 -2.30
C PHE A 95 15.98 2.32 -2.39
N PRO A 96 16.35 1.47 -1.42
CA PRO A 96 15.91 0.08 -1.39
C PRO A 96 14.41 -0.01 -1.07
N SER A 97 13.74 -1.06 -1.56
CA SER A 97 12.38 -1.37 -1.11
C SER A 97 12.38 -1.62 0.41
N ARG A 98 11.36 -1.09 1.08
CA ARG A 98 11.21 -1.19 2.55
C ARG A 98 9.96 -1.98 2.90
N TYR A 99 10.07 -2.78 3.95
CA TYR A 99 9.01 -3.63 4.45
C TYR A 99 8.58 -3.15 5.82
N PHE A 100 7.27 -3.14 6.03
CA PHE A 100 6.67 -2.77 7.31
C PHE A 100 5.67 -3.84 7.70
N ILE A 101 5.39 -3.96 8.99
CA ILE A 101 4.37 -4.86 9.51
C ILE A 101 3.28 -4.07 10.23
N LEU A 102 2.04 -4.49 10.01
CA LEU A 102 0.88 -4.11 10.78
C LEU A 102 0.44 -5.30 11.60
N ASN A 103 0.19 -5.11 12.89
CA ASN A 103 -0.46 -6.14 13.69
C ASN A 103 -1.93 -6.34 13.26
N GLU A 104 -2.61 -7.32 13.85
CA GLU A 104 -4.01 -7.65 13.55
C GLU A 104 -4.95 -6.44 13.70
N LYS A 105 -4.79 -5.65 14.78
CA LYS A 105 -5.64 -4.47 15.03
C LYS A 105 -5.46 -3.42 13.93
N GLN A 106 -4.22 -3.07 13.61
CA GLN A 106 -3.91 -2.11 12.55
C GLN A 106 -4.36 -2.61 11.17
N THR A 107 -4.25 -3.93 10.92
CA THR A 107 -4.72 -4.55 9.68
C THR A 107 -6.24 -4.45 9.54
N ASN A 108 -6.99 -4.63 10.63
CA ASN A 108 -8.43 -4.46 10.61
C ASN A 108 -8.84 -3.01 10.42
N GLU A 109 -8.14 -2.06 11.07
CA GLU A 109 -8.32 -0.63 10.81
C GLU A 109 -8.06 -0.28 9.34
N LEU A 110 -6.97 -0.78 8.77
CA LEU A 110 -6.66 -0.63 7.34
C LEU A 110 -7.79 -1.17 6.46
N LYS A 111 -8.24 -2.40 6.68
CA LYS A 111 -9.32 -3.02 5.90
C LYS A 111 -10.62 -2.21 5.96
N ASN A 112 -10.97 -1.68 7.13
CA ASN A 112 -12.18 -0.86 7.28
C ASN A 112 -12.10 0.46 6.49
N VAL A 113 -10.92 1.06 6.38
CA VAL A 113 -10.71 2.28 5.59
C VAL A 113 -10.77 2.00 4.08
N LEU A 114 -10.40 0.80 3.65
CA LEU A 114 -10.33 0.42 2.23
C LEU A 114 -11.66 -0.10 1.64
N GLN A 115 -12.71 -0.21 2.46
CA GLN A 115 -14.03 -0.73 2.06
C GLN A 115 -14.92 0.32 1.38
#